data_AF-A0A7X7P5B5-F1
#
_entry.id   AF-A0A7X7P5B5-F1
#
_cell.length_a   1.000
_cell.length_b   1.000
_cell.length_c   1.000
_cell.angle_alpha   90.00
_cell.angle_beta   90.00
_cell.angle_gamma   90.00
#
_symmetry.space_group_name_H-M   'P 1'
#
loop_
_entity.id
_entity.type
_entity.pdbx_description
1 polymer ?
#
loop_
_entity_poly.entity_id
_entity_poly.type
_entity_poly.pdbx_seq_one_letter_code
_entity_poly.pdbx_strand_id
1 'polypeptide(L)' 'VVVELKVAKDLNPSDEAQLINELKSMRQEVGLLINFGRTGVKFIRVANLENYGNQE' A
#
# COMPACT_ATOMS: atom_id res chain seq x y z
N VAL A 1 10.01 1.71 2.21
CA VAL A 1 8.95 0.88 1.58
C VAL A 1 8.07 0.31 2.68
N VAL A 2 6.75 0.39 2.55
CA VAL A 2 5.75 -0.24 3.46
C VAL A 2 5.10 -1.42 2.76
N VAL A 3 4.88 -2.52 3.48
CA VAL A 3 4.20 -3.71 2.95
C VAL A 3 3.06 -4.11 3.89
N GLU A 4 1.84 -4.12 3.37
CA GLU A 4 0.65 -4.64 4.03
C GLU A 4 0.29 -6.02 3.48
N LEU A 5 0.11 -7.00 4.37
CA LEU A 5 -0.32 -8.35 4.02
C LEU A 5 -1.73 -8.61 4.54
N LYS A 6 -2.60 -9.11 3.66
CA LYS A 6 -3.99 -9.46 3.98
C LYS A 6 -4.32 -10.88 3.56
N VAL A 7 -5.26 -11.48 4.28
CA VAL A 7 -5.95 -12.71 3.91
C VAL A 7 -7.44 -12.42 3.94
N ALA A 8 -7.95 -11.86 2.84
CA ALA A 8 -9.34 -11.47 2.69
C ALA A 8 -9.93 -12.07 1.42
N LYS A 9 -11.27 -12.17 1.36
CA LYS A 9 -11.96 -12.63 0.15
C LYS A 9 -11.57 -11.78 -1.07
N ASP A 10 -11.58 -10.46 -0.89
CA ASP A 10 -11.17 -9.45 -1.86
C ASP A 10 -10.61 -8.22 -1.12
N LEU A 11 -9.91 -7.34 -1.84
CA LEU A 11 -9.46 -6.04 -1.33
C LEU A 11 -10.63 -5.04 -1.35
N ASN A 12 -10.70 -4.20 -0.33
CA ASN A 12 -11.63 -3.07 -0.24
C ASN A 12 -10.92 -1.77 -0.70
N PRO A 13 -11.60 -0.85 -1.40
CA PRO A 13 -11.06 0.48 -1.67
C PRO A 13 -10.48 1.23 -0.45
N SER A 14 -11.01 0.98 0.76
CA SER A 14 -10.48 1.54 2.01
C SER A 14 -9.08 1.04 2.35
N ASP A 15 -8.67 -0.13 1.86
CA ASP A 15 -7.34 -0.70 2.12
C ASP A 15 -6.25 0.15 1.45
N GLU A 16 -6.51 0.66 0.24
CA GLU A 16 -5.58 1.55 -0.46
C GLU A 16 -5.50 2.92 0.23
N ALA A 17 -6.65 3.47 0.64
CA ALA A 17 -6.70 4.74 1.36
C ALA A 17 -5.94 4.67 2.70
N GLN A 18 -6.05 3.55 3.42
CA GLN A 18 -5.26 3.30 4.63
C GLN A 18 -3.76 3.30 4.32
N LEU A 19 -3.33 2.51 3.35
CA LEU A 19 -1.91 2.42 2.98
C LEU A 19 -1.33 3.80 2.58
N ILE A 20 -2.09 4.63 1.86
CA ILE A 20 -1.68 6.00 1.52
C ILE A 20 -1.47 6.86 2.77
N ASN A 21 -2.38 6.78 3.75
CA ASN A 21 -2.24 7.52 5.01
C ASN A 21 -1.01 7.07 5.80
N GLU A 22 -0.72 5.77 5.82
CA GLU A 22 0.48 5.21 6.44
C GLU A 22 1.75 5.71 5.73
N LEU A 23 1.79 5.69 4.39
CA LEU A 23 2.91 6.24 3.62
C LEU A 23 3.16 7.72 3.91
N LYS A 24 2.10 8.53 4.04
CA LYS A 24 2.21 9.95 4.39
C LYS A 24 2.74 10.14 5.82
N SER A 25 2.18 9.42 6.79
CA SER A 25 2.58 9.50 8.20
C SER A 25 4.04 9.10 8.41
N MET A 26 4.49 8.04 7.72
CA MET A 26 5.85 7.51 7.85
C MET A 26 6.87 8.16 6.90
N ARG A 27 6.45 9.13 6.09
CA ARG A 27 7.25 9.73 5.00
C ARG A 27 7.91 8.68 4.10
N GLN A 28 7.17 7.63 3.77
CA GLN A 28 7.63 6.58 2.88
C GLN A 28 7.12 6.83 1.46
N GLU A 29 7.93 6.49 0.46
CA GLU A 29 7.62 6.73 -0.94
C GLU A 29 6.78 5.60 -1.57
N VAL A 30 6.99 4.35 -1.15
CA VAL A 30 6.41 3.18 -1.83
C VAL A 30 5.68 2.30 -0.83
N GLY A 31 4.44 1.94 -1.17
CA GLY A 31 3.61 0.97 -0.45
C GLY A 31 3.22 -0.21 -1.34
N LEU A 32 3.13 -1.39 -0.74
CA LEU A 32 2.68 -2.62 -1.39
C LEU A 32 1.58 -3.27 -0.55
N LEU A 33 0.39 -3.38 -1.11
CA LEU A 33 -0.73 -4.09 -0.51
C LEU A 33 -0.87 -5.45 -1.18
N ILE A 34 -0.67 -6.54 -0.43
CA ILE A 34 -0.73 -7.92 -0.96
C ILE A 34 -1.84 -8.68 -0.23
N ASN A 35 -2.80 -9.20 -0.99
CA ASN A 35 -3.83 -10.10 -0.48
C ASN A 35 -3.59 -11.54 -0.95
N PHE A 36 -3.37 -12.45 0.00
CA PHE A 36 -3.30 -13.90 -0.21
C PHE A 36 -4.70 -14.55 -0.10
N GLY A 37 -5.68 -13.95 -0.78
CA GLY A 37 -7.07 -14.37 -0.72
C GLY A 37 -7.34 -15.74 -1.33
N ARG A 38 -8.56 -16.25 -1.17
CA ARG A 38 -8.94 -17.60 -1.63
C ARG A 38 -8.85 -17.78 -3.15
N THR A 39 -8.89 -16.70 -3.92
CA THR A 39 -8.85 -16.70 -5.40
C THR A 39 -7.44 -16.51 -5.95
N GLY A 40 -6.42 -16.46 -5.10
CA GLY A 40 -5.03 -16.25 -5.48
C GLY A 40 -4.46 -14.94 -4.92
N VAL A 41 -3.21 -14.66 -5.27
CA VAL A 41 -2.50 -13.47 -4.82
C VAL A 41 -2.93 -12.27 -5.66
N LYS A 42 -3.45 -11.23 -5.01
CA LYS A 42 -3.71 -9.91 -5.60
C LYS A 42 -2.76 -8.90 -4.96
N PHE A 43 -2.20 -7.98 -5.74
CA PHE A 43 -1.37 -6.91 -5.17
C PHE A 43 -1.61 -5.56 -5.84
N ILE A 44 -1.47 -4.51 -5.05
CA ILE A 44 -1.51 -3.11 -5.49
C ILE A 44 -0.22 -2.44 -5.04
N ARG A 45 0.42 -1.70 -5.95
CA ARG A 45 1.57 -0.85 -5.64
C ARG A 45 1.12 0.60 -5.70
N VAL A 46 1.34 1.32 -4.61
CA VAL A 46 1.10 2.77 -4.49
C VAL A 46 2.42 3.50 -4.33
N ALA A 47 2.48 4.71 -4.89
CA ALA A 47 3.61 5.62 -4.75
C ALA A 47 3.11 6.95 -4.18
N ASN A 48 3.72 7.39 -3.07
CA ASN A 48 3.50 8.72 -2.53
C ASN A 48 4.46 9.71 -3.19
N LEU A 49 3.94 10.44 -4.18
CA LEU A 49 4.72 11.41 -4.96
C LEU A 49 5.07 12.69 -4.18
N GLU A 50 4.40 12.97 -3.06
CA GLU A 50 4.77 14.08 -2.18
C GLU A 50 6.17 13.88 -1.56
N ASN A 51 6.65 12.65 -1.49
CA ASN A 51 8.01 12.33 -1.03
C ASN A 51 8.97 12.02 -2.19
N TYR A 52 8.47 11.93 -3.43
CA TYR A 52 9.25 11.53 -4.59
C TYR A 52 10.08 12.71 -5.10
N GLY A 53 11.39 12.67 -4.85
CA GLY A 53 12.32 13.76 -5.20
C GLY A 53 12.61 14.75 -4.06
N ASN A 54 12.00 14.56 -2.88
CA ASN A 54 12.37 15.29 -1.66
C ASN A 54 13.51 14.58 -0.92
N GLN A 55 14.58 14.28 -1.66
CA GLN A 55 15.87 13.81 -1.14
C GLN A 55 16.87 14.97 -1.25
N GLU A 56 16.69 15.98 -0.38
CA GLU A 56 17.77 16.90 0.01
C GLU A 56 18.22 16.54 1.44
#